data_AF-A0AA43PA41-F1
#
_entry.id   AF-A0AA43PA41-F1
#
_cell.length_a   1.000
_cell.length_b   1.000
_cell.length_c   1.000
_cell.angle_alpha   90.00
_cell.angle_beta   90.00
_cell.angle_gamma   90.00
#
_symmetry.space_group_name_H-M   'P 1'
#
loop_
_entity.id
_entity.type
_entity.pdbx_description
1 polymer ?
#
loop_
_entity_poly.entity_id
_entity_poly.type
_entity_poly.pdbx_seq_one_letter_code
_entity_poly.pdbx_strand_id
1 'polypeptide(L)' 'MFLRLVKEYADRQGVTEQLKAENPHEWIGRMNNIQACVREVVGKELIYI' A
#
# COMPACT_ATOMS: atom_id res chain seq x y z
N MET A 1 7.60 9.47 4.76
CA MET A 1 6.49 8.90 5.56
C MET A 1 5.56 8.02 4.73
N PHE A 2 4.86 8.57 3.73
CA PHE A 2 3.94 7.83 2.85
C PHE A 2 4.56 6.56 2.23
N LEU A 3 5.70 6.68 1.52
CA LEU A 3 6.35 5.52 0.87
C LEU A 3 6.78 4.42 1.86
N ARG A 4 7.11 4.81 3.10
CA ARG A 4 7.51 3.85 4.15
C ARG A 4 6.31 3.04 4.63
N LEU A 5 5.16 3.69 4.82
CA LEU A 5 3.90 3.02 5.18
C LEU A 5 3.39 2.14 4.04
N VAL A 6 3.48 2.59 2.78
CA VAL A 6 3.12 1.75 1.62
C VAL A 6 3.95 0.47 1.61
N LYS A 7 5.26 0.57 1.85
CA LYS A 7 6.14 -0.60 1.94
C LYS A 7 5.76 -1.52 3.11
N GLU A 8 5.56 -0.98 4.31
CA GLU A 8 5.15 -1.78 5.47
C GLU A 8 3.82 -2.52 5.25
N TYR A 9 2.84 -1.85 4.62
CA TYR A 9 1.55 -2.47 4.32
C TYR A 9 1.66 -3.52 3.21
N ALA A 10 2.50 -3.28 2.19
CA ALA A 10 2.79 -4.27 1.16
C ALA A 10 3.44 -5.52 1.76
N ASP A 11 4.44 -5.35 2.63
CA ASP A 11 5.11 -6.45 3.32
C ASP A 11 4.13 -7.22 4.22
N ARG A 12 3.26 -6.52 4.98
CA ARG A 12 2.23 -7.14 5.83
C ARG A 12 1.15 -7.89 5.05
N GLN A 13 0.77 -7.39 3.88
CA GLN A 13 -0.25 -8.02 3.03
C GLN A 13 0.33 -9.04 2.03
N GLY A 14 1.64 -9.32 2.10
CA GLY A 14 2.32 -10.25 1.23
C GLY A 14 2.31 -9.84 -0.24
N VAL A 15 2.24 -8.54 -0.53
CA VAL A 15 2.25 -8.04 -1.91
C VAL A 15 3.69 -7.96 -2.39
N THR A 16 4.16 -9.06 -2.97
CA THR A 16 5.55 -9.24 -3.41
C THR A 16 5.71 -9.12 -4.92
N GLU A 17 6.95 -9.02 -5.39
CA GLU A 17 7.25 -9.11 -6.83
C GLU A 17 6.95 -10.51 -7.41
N GLN A 18 6.89 -11.56 -6.59
CA GLN A 18 6.39 -12.87 -7.03
C GLN A 18 4.90 -12.80 -7.37
N LEU A 19 4.08 -12.19 -6.51
CA LEU A 19 2.66 -11.98 -6.81
C LEU A 19 2.47 -11.14 -8.08
N LYS A 20 3.35 -10.17 -8.32
CA LYS A 20 3.34 -9.37 -9.55
C LYS A 20 3.64 -10.19 -10.80
N ALA A 21 4.54 -11.16 -10.71
CA ALA A 21 4.91 -12.04 -11.81
C ALA A 21 3.81 -13.09 -12.08
N GLU A 22 3.21 -13.64 -11.02
CA GLU A 22 2.17 -14.68 -11.10
C GLU A 22 0.79 -14.10 -11.45
N ASN A 23 0.43 -12.96 -10.84
CA ASN A 23 -0.86 -12.29 -11.04
C ASN A 23 -0.73 -10.75 -11.02
N PRO A 24 -0.32 -10.15 -12.16
CA PRO A 24 -0.09 -8.72 -12.26
C PRO A 24 -1.35 -7.88 -11.93
N HIS A 25 -2.54 -8.37 -12.30
CA HIS A 25 -3.79 -7.64 -12.09
C HIS A 25 -4.16 -7.58 -10.60
N GLU A 26 -4.01 -8.70 -9.90
CA GLU A 26 -4.21 -8.75 -8.46
C GLU A 26 -3.17 -7.90 -7.72
N TRP A 27 -1.91 -7.95 -8.14
CA TRP A 27 -0.85 -7.11 -7.57
C TRP A 27 -1.20 -5.61 -7.69
N ILE A 28 -1.63 -5.15 -8.87
CA ILE A 28 -2.06 -3.76 -9.10
C ILE A 28 -3.24 -3.42 -8.18
N GLY A 29 -4.25 -4.30 -8.08
CA GLY A 29 -5.42 -4.09 -7.22
C GLY A 29 -5.05 -3.94 -5.75
N ARG A 30 -4.21 -4.85 -5.23
CA ARG A 30 -3.72 -4.78 -3.84
C ARG A 30 -2.86 -3.54 -3.59
N MET A 31 -2.02 -3.18 -4.54
CA MET A 31 -1.14 -2.00 -4.40
C MET A 31 -1.92 -0.69 -4.42
N ASN A 32 -2.96 -0.60 -5.25
CA ASN A 32 -3.88 0.54 -5.23
C ASN A 32 -4.63 0.65 -3.90
N ASN A 33 -5.10 -0.47 -3.34
CA ASN A 33 -5.77 -0.49 -2.04
C ASN A 33 -4.84 0.00 -0.92
N ILE A 34 -3.61 -0.50 -0.89
CA ILE A 34 -2.58 -0.08 0.08
C ILE A 34 -2.34 1.43 -0.02
N GLN A 35 -2.14 1.97 -1.23
CA GLN A 35 -1.92 3.40 -1.42
C GLN A 35 -3.12 4.26 -0.96
N ALA A 36 -4.35 3.79 -1.19
CA ALA A 36 -5.56 4.47 -0.72
C ALA A 36 -5.61 4.50 0.82
N CYS A 37 -5.37 3.36 1.47
CA CYS A 37 -5.35 3.26 2.92
C CYS A 37 -4.27 4.15 3.55
N VAL A 38 -3.05 4.13 3.00
CA VAL A 38 -1.96 4.99 3.50
C VAL A 38 -2.27 6.47 3.28
N ARG A 39 -2.95 6.84 2.18
CA ARG A 39 -3.38 8.22 1.94
C ARG A 39 -4.37 8.69 3.00
N GLU A 40 -5.29 7.83 3.42
CA GLU A 40 -6.21 8.15 4.52
C GLU A 40 -5.50 8.32 5.85
N VAL A 41 -4.55 7.44 6.19
CA VAL A 41 -3.79 7.52 7.45
C VAL A 41 -2.98 8.81 7.48
N VAL A 42 -2.20 9.09 6.44
CA VAL A 42 -1.39 10.32 6.35
C VAL A 42 -2.28 11.55 6.33
N GLY A 43 -3.41 11.52 5.61
CA GLY A 43 -4.37 12.62 5.58
C GLY A 43 -4.97 12.92 6.96
N LYS A 44 -5.35 11.89 7.72
CA LYS A 44 -5.85 12.03 9.09
C LYS A 44 -4.80 12.62 10.03
N GLU A 45 -3.56 12.16 9.93
CA GLU A 45 -2.47 12.70 10.76
C GLU A 45 -2.12 14.15 10.42
N LEU A 46 -2.24 14.55 9.14
CA LEU A 46 -2.01 15.95 8.72
C LEU A 46 -3.14 16.90 9.12
N ILE A 47 -4.39 16.43 9.19
CA ILE A 47 -5.54 17.24 9.60
C ILE A 47 -5.56 17.45 11.14
N TYR A 48 -4.90 16.58 11.89
CA TYR A 48 -4.86 16.64 13.36
C TYR A 48 -3.67 17.43 13.93
N ILE A 49 -2.94 18.18 13.08
CA ILE A 49 -1.83 19.09 13.45
C ILE A 49 -2.34 20.51 13.68
#